data_AF-A0A2S6HGJ9-F1
#
_entry.id   AF-A0A2S6HGJ9-F1
#
_cell.length_a   1.000
_cell.length_b   1.000
_cell.length_c   1.000
_cell.angle_alpha   90.00
_cell.angle_beta   90.00
_cell.angle_gamma   90.00
#
_symmetry.space_group_name_H-M   'P 1'
#
loop_
_entity.id
_entity.type
_entity.pdbx_description
1 polymer ?
#
loop_
_entity_poly.entity_id
_entity_poly.type
_entity_poly.pdbx_seq_one_letter_code
_entity_poly.pdbx_strand_id
1 'polypeptide(L)' 'MEFTKARAQWVADENWHPNQHGQWLDNGNYQLSIPFNGSRELIMDILKHGAEVEVKAPQFLLDGVRAQIGAMQKIYKK' A
#
# COMPACT_ATOMS: atom_id res chain seq x y z
N MET A 1 4.08 -4.27 1.43
CA MET A 1 3.63 -3.36 0.35
C MET A 1 4.84 -2.97 -0.46
N GLU A 2 4.70 -2.78 -1.75
CA GLU A 2 5.77 -2.30 -2.64
C GLU A 2 5.33 -0.99 -3.28
N PHE A 3 6.15 0.03 -3.15
CA PHE A 3 5.91 1.37 -3.67
C PHE A 3 6.81 1.61 -4.86
N THR A 4 6.24 2.20 -5.92
CA THR A 4 7.00 2.52 -7.13
C THR A 4 8.13 3.50 -6.83
N LYS A 5 9.17 3.52 -7.67
CA LYS A 5 10.27 4.48 -7.58
C LYS A 5 9.81 5.94 -7.45
N ALA A 6 8.73 6.31 -8.12
CA ALA A 6 8.17 7.65 -8.02
C ALA A 6 7.73 7.95 -6.59
N ARG A 7 7.04 7.02 -5.93
CA ARG A 7 6.54 7.21 -4.55
C ARG A 7 7.55 6.89 -3.46
N ALA A 8 8.52 6.04 -3.76
CA ALA A 8 9.43 5.41 -2.82
C ALA A 8 10.19 6.41 -1.92
N GLN A 9 10.62 7.56 -2.47
CA GLN A 9 11.38 8.57 -1.71
C GLN A 9 10.61 9.09 -0.50
N TRP A 10 9.32 9.43 -0.67
CA TRP A 10 8.52 9.93 0.45
C TRP A 10 8.17 8.82 1.45
N VAL A 11 7.86 7.62 0.97
CA VAL A 11 7.45 6.50 1.84
C VAL A 11 8.61 5.97 2.67
N ALA A 12 9.84 6.05 2.16
CA ALA A 12 11.03 5.67 2.91
C ALA A 12 11.28 6.55 4.14
N ASP A 13 10.90 7.83 4.07
CA ASP A 13 11.04 8.80 5.17
C ASP A 13 9.85 8.80 6.14
N GLU A 14 8.74 8.13 5.77
CA GLU A 14 7.53 8.05 6.59
C GLU A 14 7.67 6.99 7.70
N ASN A 15 7.23 7.33 8.92
CA ASN A 15 7.06 6.37 10.00
C ASN A 15 5.60 5.93 10.09
N TRP A 16 5.29 4.81 9.45
CA TRP A 16 4.00 4.13 9.45
C TRP A 16 3.77 3.34 10.74
N HIS A 17 4.83 2.72 11.27
CA HIS A 17 4.75 1.91 12.48
C HIS A 17 6.14 1.81 13.15
N PRO A 18 6.23 1.82 14.50
CA PRO A 18 7.51 1.73 15.20
C PRO A 18 8.36 0.50 14.81
N ASN A 19 7.70 -0.62 14.53
CA ASN A 19 8.32 -1.87 14.10
C ASN A 19 8.24 -2.09 12.58
N GLN A 20 8.22 -1.02 11.78
CA GLN A 20 8.25 -1.15 10.33
C GLN A 20 9.60 -1.65 9.83
N HIS A 21 9.57 -2.41 8.74
CA HIS A 21 10.76 -2.85 8.03
C HIS A 21 10.67 -2.41 6.57
N GLY A 22 11.64 -1.62 6.16
CA GLY A 22 11.73 -1.06 4.82
C GLY A 22 12.99 -1.51 4.09
N GLN A 23 12.88 -1.78 2.80
CA GLN A 23 14.01 -2.12 1.93
C GLN A 23 13.88 -1.46 0.56
N TRP A 24 14.99 -0.92 0.07
CA TRP A 24 15.12 -0.47 -1.31
C TRP A 24 15.38 -1.67 -2.22
N LEU A 25 14.68 -1.72 -3.35
CA LEU A 25 14.86 -2.73 -4.39
C LEU A 25 15.75 -2.18 -5.52
N ASP A 26 16.40 -3.07 -6.28
CA ASP A 26 17.35 -2.70 -7.35
C ASP A 26 16.72 -1.86 -8.47
N ASN A 27 15.41 -1.99 -8.68
CA ASN A 27 14.64 -1.19 -9.64
C ASN A 27 14.28 0.22 -9.13
N GLY A 28 14.67 0.56 -7.89
CA GLY A 28 14.38 1.82 -7.23
C GLY A 28 13.03 1.87 -6.51
N ASN A 29 12.27 0.77 -6.50
CA ASN A 29 11.07 0.65 -5.66
C ASN A 29 11.45 0.52 -4.19
N TYR A 30 10.47 0.74 -3.31
CA TYR A 30 10.62 0.57 -1.88
C TYR A 30 9.60 -0.42 -1.35
N GLN A 31 10.06 -1.49 -0.72
CA GLN A 31 9.20 -2.46 -0.07
C GLN A 31 9.12 -2.17 1.43
N LEU A 32 7.89 -2.02 1.91
CA LEU A 32 7.57 -1.72 3.31
C LEU A 32 6.70 -2.83 3.90
N SER A 33 7.12 -3.37 5.03
CA SER A 33 6.37 -4.33 5.84
C SER A 33 6.10 -3.74 7.21
N ILE A 34 4.84 -3.74 7.65
CA ILE A 34 4.44 -3.22 8.96
C ILE A 34 3.55 -4.24 9.67
N PRO A 35 3.66 -4.36 11.01
CA PRO A 35 2.61 -4.94 11.81
C PRO A 35 1.32 -4.12 11.72
N PHE A 36 0.17 -4.79 11.74
CA PHE A 36 -1.12 -4.13 11.80
C PHE A 36 -2.12 -5.02 12.55
N ASN A 37 -2.96 -4.40 13.40
CA ASN A 37 -3.98 -5.12 14.16
C ASN A 37 -5.33 -5.19 13.42
N GLY A 38 -5.61 -4.21 12.55
CA GLY A 38 -6.84 -4.13 11.78
C GLY A 38 -6.55 -3.65 10.36
N SER A 39 -7.14 -4.30 9.36
CA SER A 39 -6.88 -4.00 7.95
C SER A 39 -7.64 -2.80 7.42
N ARG A 40 -8.73 -2.37 8.07
CA ARG A 40 -9.60 -1.31 7.54
C ARG A 40 -8.88 0.02 7.34
N GLU A 41 -8.16 0.49 8.36
CA GLU A 41 -7.41 1.75 8.29
C GLU A 41 -6.24 1.62 7.31
N LEU A 42 -5.50 0.53 7.38
CA LEU A 42 -4.40 0.24 6.47
C LEU A 42 -4.85 0.20 5.00
N ILE A 43 -6.02 -0.37 4.69
CA ILE A 43 -6.57 -0.36 3.32
C ILE A 43 -6.77 1.08 2.84
N MET A 44 -7.29 1.97 3.68
CA MET A 44 -7.46 3.37 3.32
C MET A 44 -6.11 4.06 3.14
N ASP A 45 -5.13 3.80 4.02
CA ASP A 45 -3.78 4.35 3.89
C ASP A 45 -3.10 3.90 2.59
N ILE A 46 -3.24 2.62 2.22
CA ILE A 46 -2.77 2.10 0.94
C ILE A 46 -3.44 2.85 -0.22
N LEU A 47 -4.77 2.97 -0.20
CA LEU A 47 -5.52 3.58 -1.30
C LEU A 47 -5.17 5.06 -1.53
N LYS A 48 -4.67 5.78 -0.52
CA LYS A 48 -4.19 7.17 -0.66
C LYS A 48 -3.06 7.29 -1.68
N HIS A 49 -2.27 6.23 -1.89
CA HIS A 49 -1.17 6.21 -2.86
C HIS A 49 -1.62 5.78 -4.28
N GLY A 50 -2.89 5.38 -4.44
CA GLY A 50 -3.45 5.01 -5.74
C GLY A 50 -2.65 3.90 -6.45
N ALA A 51 -2.32 4.13 -7.72
CA ALA A 51 -1.62 3.15 -8.56
C ALA A 51 -0.12 3.03 -8.24
N GLU A 52 0.42 3.82 -7.31
CA GLU A 52 1.85 3.81 -6.99
C GLU A 52 2.24 2.84 -5.86
N VAL A 53 1.28 2.02 -5.39
CA VAL A 53 1.49 0.99 -4.37
C VAL A 53 0.84 -0.34 -4.76
N GLU A 54 1.53 -1.43 -4.47
CA GLU A 54 1.03 -2.79 -4.61
C GLU A 54 1.08 -3.53 -3.25
N VAL A 55 0.00 -4.20 -2.89
CA VAL A 55 -0.02 -5.11 -1.74
C VAL A 55 0.52 -6.47 -2.18
N LYS A 56 1.68 -6.88 -1.67
CA LYS A 56 2.27 -8.20 -1.97
C LYS A 56 1.70 -9.32 -1.08
N ALA A 57 1.37 -9.00 0.17
CA ALA A 57 0.83 -9.91 1.17
C ALA A 57 0.27 -9.12 2.37
N PRO A 58 -0.58 -9.72 3.22
CA PRO A 58 -1.24 -11.03 3.05
C PRO A 58 -2.42 -10.99 2.06
N GLN A 59 -2.88 -12.14 1.59
CA GLN A 59 -3.93 -12.26 0.57
C GLN A 59 -5.22 -11.52 0.95
N PHE A 60 -5.67 -11.64 2.21
CA PHE A 60 -6.90 -10.97 2.66
C PHE A 60 -6.81 -9.43 2.59
N LEU A 61 -5.61 -8.86 2.75
CA LEU A 61 -5.39 -7.42 2.66
C LEU A 61 -5.52 -6.96 1.20
N LEU A 62 -4.91 -7.72 0.29
CA LEU A 62 -5.03 -7.51 -1.15
C LEU A 62 -6.49 -7.61 -1.62
N ASP A 63 -7.24 -8.59 -1.13
CA ASP A 63 -8.66 -8.75 -1.45
C ASP A 63 -9.50 -7.56 -0.93
N GLY A 64 -9.18 -7.05 0.27
CA GLY A 64 -9.81 -5.86 0.82
C GLY A 64 -9.57 -4.60 -0.03
N VAL A 65 -8.33 -4.39 -0.48
CA VAL A 65 -7.99 -3.28 -1.39
C VAL A 65 -8.71 -3.43 -2.73
N ARG A 66 -8.73 -4.62 -3.32
CA ARG A 66 -9.45 -4.91 -4.57
C ARG A 66 -10.95 -4.63 -4.45
N ALA A 67 -11.57 -5.01 -3.34
CA ALA A 67 -12.98 -4.75 -3.09
C ALA A 67 -13.30 -3.25 -3.07
N GLN A 68 -12.47 -2.44 -2.40
CA GLN A 68 -12.62 -0.98 -2.38
C GLN A 68 -12.42 -0.35 -3.76
N ILE A 69 -11.39 -0.78 -4.51
CA ILE A 69 -11.18 -0.32 -5.89
C ILE A 69 -12.39 -0.66 -6.77
N GLY A 70 -12.92 -1.87 -6.66
CA GLY A 70 -14.11 -2.30 -7.41
C GLY A 70 -15.35 -1.49 -7.06
N ALA A 71 -15.57 -1.17 -5.78
CA ALA A 71 -16.64 -0.28 -5.35
C ALA A 71 -16.47 1.14 -5.91
N MET A 72 -15.25 1.69 -5.84
CA MET A 72 -14.92 3.01 -6.38
C MET A 72 -15.12 3.07 -7.90
N GLN A 73 -14.68 2.06 -8.64
CA GLN A 73 -14.88 1.98 -10.08
C GLN A 73 -16.36 2.05 -10.47
N LYS A 74 -17.26 1.41 -9.73
CA LYS A 74 -18.71 1.48 -10.01
C LYS A 74 -19.27 2.90 -9.87
N ILE A 75 -18.70 3.72 -8.99
CA ILE A 75 -19.11 5.12 -8.79
C ILE A 75 -18.70 5.99 -9.98
N TYR A 76 -17.49 5.79 -10.51
CA TYR A 76 -16.90 6.64 -11.55
C TYR A 76 -17.08 6.12 -12.99
N LYS A 77 -17.48 4.86 -13.18
CA LYS A 77 -17.82 4.29 -14.51
C LYS A 77 -19.21 4.75 -15.00
N LYS A 78 -19.53 6.04 -14.87
CA LYS A 78 -20.72 6.60 -15.51
C LYS A 78 -20.66 6.43 -17.02
#